data_AF-A0A2M8DU76-F1
#
_entry.id   AF-A0A2M8DU76-F1
#
_cell.length_a   1.000
_cell.length_b   1.000
_cell.length_c   1.000
_cell.angle_alpha   90.00
_cell.angle_beta   90.00
_cell.angle_gamma   90.00
#
_symmetry.space_group_name_H-M   'P 1'
#
loop_
_entity.id
_entity.type
_entity.pdbx_description
1 polymer ?
#
loop_
_entity_poly.entity_id
_entity_poly.type
_entity_poly.pdbx_seq_one_letter_code
_entity_poly.pdbx_strand_id
1 'polypeptide(L)' 'MYIHWEKELELGNDLIDTQHRILVLLCRKLDIAIKSKESEQTLRWVMLELRKFTEFHFISEENLM' A
#
# COMPACT_ATOMS: atom_id res chain seq x y z
N MET A 1 -7.84 3.91 9.26
CA MET A 1 -7.88 4.03 7.80
C MET A 1 -8.82 2.96 7.30
N TYR A 2 -9.86 3.35 6.57
CA TYR A 2 -10.95 2.47 6.16
C TYR A 2 -10.76 2.11 4.69
N ILE A 3 -9.70 1.34 4.40
CA ILE A 3 -9.44 0.83 3.04
C ILE A 3 -9.39 -0.69 3.16
N HIS A 4 -10.27 -1.35 2.43
CA HIS A 4 -10.35 -2.80 2.31
C HIS A 4 -10.20 -3.15 0.84
N TRP A 5 -9.53 -4.27 0.57
CA TRP A 5 -9.47 -4.80 -0.78
C TRP A 5 -10.83 -5.44 -1.09
N GLU A 6 -11.44 -5.01 -2.19
CA GLU A 6 -12.73 -5.50 -2.67
C GLU A 6 -12.58 -5.90 -4.14
N LYS A 7 -13.45 -6.78 -4.62
CA LYS A 7 -13.35 -7.35 -5.97
C LYS A 7 -13.52 -6.28 -7.06
N GLU A 8 -14.26 -5.22 -6.74
CA GLU A 8 -14.53 -4.05 -7.56
C GLU A 8 -13.27 -3.24 -7.87
N LEU A 9 -12.18 -3.46 -7.13
CA LEU A 9 -10.87 -2.86 -7.38
C LEU A 9 -9.98 -3.71 -8.31
N GLU A 10 -10.38 -4.95 -8.65
CA GLU A 10 -9.62 -5.81 -9.56
C GLU A 10 -9.68 -5.27 -11.00
N LEU A 11 -8.51 -5.15 -11.63
CA LEU A 11 -8.35 -4.79 -13.03
C LEU A 11 -8.26 -6.02 -13.94
N GLY A 12 -8.14 -7.23 -13.36
CA GLY A 12 -7.95 -8.47 -14.10
C GLY A 12 -6.50 -8.67 -14.57
N ASN A 13 -5.57 -7.90 -14.01
CA ASN A 13 -4.13 -8.07 -14.20
C ASN A 13 -3.53 -8.53 -12.87
N ASP A 14 -3.19 -9.82 -12.78
CA ASP A 14 -2.73 -10.45 -11.53
C ASP A 14 -1.53 -9.73 -10.89
N LEU A 15 -0.62 -9.20 -11.71
CA LEU A 15 0.55 -8.46 -11.20
C LEU A 15 0.12 -7.15 -10.53
N ILE A 16 -0.71 -6.37 -11.21
CA ILE A 16 -1.17 -5.07 -10.73
C ILE A 16 -2.12 -5.23 -9.53
N ASP A 17 -3.06 -6.17 -9.61
CA ASP A 17 -4.00 -6.47 -8.51
C ASP A 17 -3.25 -6.93 -7.25
N THR A 18 -2.16 -7.69 -7.42
CA THR A 18 -1.28 -8.07 -6.30
C THR A 18 -0.60 -6.84 -5.67
N GLN A 19 -0.12 -5.90 -6.49
CA GLN A 19 0.50 -4.67 -6.00
C GLN A 19 -0.52 -3.78 -5.26
N HIS A 20 -1.75 -3.64 -5.77
CA HIS A 20 -2.80 -2.90 -5.07
C HIS A 20 -3.16 -3.54 -3.73
N ARG A 21 -3.25 -4.87 -3.63
CA ARG A 21 -3.46 -5.57 -2.34
C ARG A 21 -2.35 -5.26 -1.35
N ILE A 22 -1.10 -5.18 -1.80
CA ILE A 22 0.04 -4.80 -0.94
C ILE A 22 -0.10 -3.34 -0.48
N LEU A 23 -0.50 -2.41 -1.35
CA LEU A 23 -0.78 -1.02 -0.94
C LEU A 23 -1.86 -0.95 0.15
N VAL A 24 -2.95 -1.72 0.02
CA VAL A 24 -3.98 -1.82 1.07
C VAL A 24 -3.40 -2.35 2.38
N LEU A 25 -2.53 -3.36 2.34
CA LEU A 25 -1.85 -3.89 3.53
C LEU A 25 -0.93 -2.86 4.19
N LEU A 26 -0.15 -2.10 3.42
CA LEU A 26 0.72 -1.03 3.94
C LEU A 26 -0.09 0.11 4.56
N CYS A 27 -1.20 0.48 3.95
CA CYS A 27 -2.18 1.40 4.50
C CYS A 27 -2.73 0.89 5.86
N ARG A 28 -3.06 -0.40 5.97
CA ARG A 28 -3.50 -1.00 7.23
C ARG A 28 -2.39 -1.01 8.28
N LYS A 29 -1.14 -1.29 7.89
CA LYS A 29 0.03 -1.25 8.78
C LYS A 29 0.22 0.15 9.38
N LEU A 30 0.08 1.20 8.56
CA LEU A 30 0.13 2.59 9.02
C LEU A 30 -0.99 2.89 10.02
N ASP A 31 -2.22 2.47 9.73
CA ASP A 31 -3.36 2.67 10.63
C ASP A 31 -3.15 2.01 12.00
N ILE A 32 -2.65 0.78 12.01
CA ILE A 32 -2.33 0.06 13.26
C ILE A 32 -1.25 0.80 14.03
N ALA A 33 -0.19 1.26 13.37
CA ALA A 33 0.90 2.00 14.03
C ALA A 33 0.39 3.31 14.67
N ILE A 34 -0.46 4.05 13.97
CA ILE A 34 -1.09 5.28 14.50
C ILE A 34 -1.97 4.96 15.71
N LYS A 35 -2.88 3.99 15.59
CA LYS A 35 -3.83 3.63 16.66
C LYS A 35 -3.14 3.05 17.89
N SER A 36 -2.04 2.33 17.69
CA SER A 36 -1.25 1.74 18.77
C SER A 36 -0.29 2.75 19.41
N LYS A 37 -0.26 4.00 18.94
CA LYS A 37 0.64 5.07 19.40
C LYS A 37 2.11 4.64 19.35
N GLU A 38 2.47 3.98 18.26
CA GLU A 38 3.85 3.61 17.98
C GLU A 38 4.76 4.84 17.95
N SER A 39 6.07 4.61 18.13
CA SER A 39 7.04 5.70 18.12
C SER A 39 7.02 6.49 16.79
N GLU A 40 7.41 7.77 16.84
CA GLU A 40 7.54 8.60 15.64
C GLU A 40 8.49 7.96 14.62
N GLN A 41 9.52 7.25 15.09
CA GLN A 41 10.45 6.52 14.23
C GLN A 41 9.76 5.38 13.48
N THR A 42 8.93 4.60 14.16
CA THR A 42 8.12 3.53 13.55
C THR A 42 7.18 4.11 12.49
N LEU A 43 6.48 5.20 12.80
CA LEU A 43 5.59 5.87 11.85
C LEU A 43 6.34 6.34 10.60
N ARG A 44 7.52 6.97 10.77
CA ARG A 44 8.37 7.39 9.64
C ARG A 44 8.78 6.21 8.76
N TRP A 45 9.11 5.06 9.34
CA TRP A 45 9.49 3.87 8.58
C TRP A 45 8.33 3.29 7.78
N VAL A 46 7.14 3.19 8.38
CA VAL A 46 5.95 2.71 7.66
C VAL A 46 5.56 3.67 6.52
N MET A 47 5.65 4.99 6.76
CA MET A 47 5.43 5.99 5.72
C MET A 47 6.45 5.90 4.57
N LEU A 48 7.72 5.66 4.89
CA LEU A 48 8.76 5.48 3.88
C LEU A 48 8.53 4.22 3.03
N GLU A 49 8.13 3.12 3.66
CA GLU A 49 7.78 1.86 2.99
C GLU A 49 6.59 2.06 2.04
N LEU A 50 5.51 2.68 2.53
CA LEU A 50 4.33 3.01 1.73
C LEU A 50 4.72 3.86 0.51
N ARG A 51 5.49 4.94 0.71
CA ARG A 51 5.93 5.81 -0.40
C ARG A 51 6.72 5.04 -1.46
N LYS A 52 7.73 4.28 -1.04
CA LYS A 52 8.58 3.52 -1.97
C LYS A 52 7.79 2.47 -2.74
N PHE A 53 6.86 1.79 -2.09
CA PHE A 53 6.03 0.79 -2.76
C PHE A 53 5.06 1.44 -3.75
N THR A 54 4.49 2.60 -3.42
CA THR A 54 3.67 3.38 -4.36
C THR A 54 4.46 3.81 -5.59
N GLU A 55 5.69 4.32 -5.41
CA GLU A 55 6.58 4.67 -6.53
C GLU A 55 6.88 3.47 -7.43
N PHE A 56 7.21 2.31 -6.83
CA PHE A 56 7.42 1.06 -7.57
C PHE A 56 6.18 0.60 -8.34
N HIS A 57 5.01 0.70 -7.73
CA HIS A 57 3.75 0.30 -8.32
C HIS A 57 3.42 1.14 -9.56
N PHE A 58 3.56 2.47 -9.48
CA PHE A 58 3.35 3.34 -10.63
C PHE A 58 4.31 3.04 -11.79
N ILE A 59 5.59 2.83 -11.50
CA ILE A 59 6.56 2.40 -12.51
C ILE A 59 6.17 1.04 -13.13
N SER A 60 5.61 0.12 -12.34
CA SER A 60 5.14 -1.17 -12.85
C SER A 60 3.98 -1.01 -13.84
N GLU A 61 3.01 -0.13 -13.54
CA GLU A 61 1.90 0.18 -14.45
C GLU A 61 2.40 0.88 -15.73
N GLU A 62 3.27 1.89 -15.59
CA GLU A 62 3.84 2.64 -16.72
C GLU A 62 4.60 1.73 -17.70
N ASN A 63 5.28 0.69 -17.20
CA ASN A 63 6.00 -0.27 -18.05
C ASN A 63 5.09 -1.28 -18.78
N LEU A 64 3.81 -1.38 -18.40
CA LEU A 64 2.83 -2.26 -19.05
C LEU A 64 1.96 -1.53 -20.09
N MET A 65 2.08 -0.20 -20.19
CA MET A 65 1.41 0.65 -21.18
C MET A 65 2.22 0.74 -22.48
#